data_AF-A0A075LRS5-F1
#
_entry.id   AF-A0A075LRS5-F1
#
_cell.length_a   1.000
_cell.length_b   1.000
_cell.length_c   1.000
_cell.angle_alpha   90.00
_cell.angle_beta   90.00
_cell.angle_gamma   90.00
#
_symmetry.space_group_name_H-M   'P 1'
#
loop_
_entity.id
_entity.type
_entity.pdbx_description
1 polymer ?
#
loop_
_entity_poly.entity_id
_entity_poly.type
_entity_poly.pdbx_seq_one_letter_code
_entity_poly.pdbx_strand_id
1 'polypeptide(L)' 'MAVLKAIKVKDRDGETFFKCPRCGMLFRKSKDYVKHVNKSHGHLFK' A
#
# COMPACT_ATOMS: atom_id res chain seq x y z
N MET A 1 -13.97 -1.50 -8.62
CA MET A 1 -12.80 -0.64 -8.33
C MET A 1 -11.57 -1.51 -8.26
N ALA A 2 -10.65 -1.39 -9.22
CA ALA A 2 -9.39 -2.14 -9.18
C ALA A 2 -8.50 -1.53 -8.10
N VAL A 3 -8.59 -2.03 -6.86
CA VAL A 3 -7.74 -1.55 -5.77
C VAL A 3 -6.34 -2.08 -6.06
N LEU A 4 -5.35 -1.20 -6.27
CA LEU A 4 -3.94 -1.57 -6.35
C LEU A 4 -3.65 -2.55 -5.20
N LYS A 5 -3.24 -3.77 -5.52
CA LYS A 5 -2.91 -4.77 -4.51
C LYS A 5 -1.55 -4.42 -3.90
N ALA A 6 -1.51 -4.23 -2.58
CA ALA A 6 -0.25 -3.99 -1.89
C ALA A 6 0.68 -5.20 -2.02
N ILE A 7 1.98 -4.94 -2.15
CA ILE A 7 3.01 -5.96 -2.01
C ILE A 7 3.26 -6.16 -0.52
N LYS A 8 3.11 -7.38 -0.01
CA LYS A 8 3.45 -7.69 1.39
C LYS A 8 4.95 -7.92 1.47
N VAL A 9 5.63 -7.17 2.32
CA VAL A 9 7.05 -7.37 2.63
C VAL A 9 7.20 -7.70 4.10
N LYS A 10 8.10 -8.62 4.42
CA LYS A 10 8.43 -8.97 5.80
C LYS A 10 9.76 -8.33 6.16
N ASP A 11 9.80 -7.69 7.31
CA ASP A 11 11.03 -7.17 7.89
C ASP A 11 11.82 -8.29 8.59
N ARG A 12 13.03 -7.98 9.06
CA ARG A 12 13.91 -8.90 9.80
C ARG A 12 13.24 -9.47 11.04
N ASP A 13 12.43 -8.68 11.73
CA ASP A 13 11.67 -9.09 12.91
C ASP A 13 10.42 -9.93 12.57
N GLY A 14 10.15 -10.16 11.28
CA GLY A 14 8.97 -10.89 10.81
C GLY A 14 7.69 -10.06 10.77
N GLU A 15 7.78 -8.77 11.09
CA GLU A 15 6.68 -7.81 10.92
C GLU A 15 6.30 -7.69 9.45
N THR A 16 5.00 -7.70 9.16
CA THR A 16 4.48 -7.59 7.79
C THR A 16 4.10 -6.14 7.48
N PHE A 17 4.67 -5.61 6.41
CA PHE A 17 4.38 -4.29 5.87
C PHE A 17 3.70 -4.41 4.50
N PHE A 18 2.94 -3.38 4.16
CA PHE A 18 2.24 -3.20 2.90
C PHE A 18 2.99 -2.16 2.08
N LYS A 19 3.66 -2.58 1.03
CA LYS A 19 4.37 -1.71 0.10
C LYS A 19 3.46 -1.32 -1.07
N CYS A 20 3.39 -0.03 -1.36
CA CYS A 20 2.74 0.48 -2.54
C CYS A 20 3.57 0.19 -3.79
N PRO A 21 3.06 -0.54 -4.79
CA PRO A 21 3.83 -0.87 -5.99
C PRO A 21 4.01 0.34 -6.94
N ARG A 22 3.30 1.46 -6.71
CA ARG A 22 3.42 2.67 -7.54
C ARG A 22 4.51 3.61 -7.07
N CYS A 23 4.57 3.90 -5.77
CA CYS A 23 5.49 4.89 -5.20
C CYS A 23 6.52 4.30 -4.22
N GLY A 24 6.42 3.01 -3.90
CA GLY A 24 7.35 2.33 -3.00
C GLY A 24 7.13 2.60 -1.51
N MET A 25 6.17 3.44 -1.11
CA MET A 25 5.87 3.69 0.30
C MET A 25 5.47 2.42 1.05
N LEU A 26 5.93 2.31 2.29
CA LEU A 26 5.68 1.21 3.21
C LEU A 26 4.66 1.62 4.28
N PHE A 27 3.72 0.73 4.57
CA PHE A 27 2.69 0.93 5.58
C PHE A 27 2.64 -0.28 6.51
N ARG A 28 2.51 -0.07 7.82
CA ARG A 28 2.36 -1.16 8.79
C ARG A 28 0.98 -1.81 8.76
N LYS A 29 -0.06 -1.08 8.32
CA LYS A 29 -1.45 -1.55 8.33
C LYS A 29 -2.09 -1.37 6.96
N SER A 30 -2.97 -2.30 6.61
CA SER A 30 -3.72 -2.28 5.34
C SER A 30 -4.60 -1.04 5.21
N LYS A 31 -5.20 -0.56 6.30
CA LYS A 31 -6.03 0.65 6.33
C LYS A 31 -5.25 1.92 5.96
N ASP A 32 -4.00 2.03 6.40
CA ASP A 32 -3.15 3.17 6.04
C ASP A 32 -2.74 3.11 4.57
N TYR A 33 -2.45 1.91 4.07
CA TYR A 33 -2.22 1.69 2.65
C TYR A 33 -3.42 2.09 1.77
N VAL A 34 -4.64 1.66 2.12
CA VAL A 34 -5.85 2.00 1.35
C VAL A 34 -6.09 3.52 1.36
N LYS A 35 -5.94 4.18 2.52
CA LYS A 35 -6.02 5.66 2.60
C LYS A 35 -5.00 6.34 1.70
N HIS A 36 -3.75 5.86 1.70
CA HIS A 36 -2.71 6.36 0.83
C HIS A 36 -3.05 6.19 -0.66
N VAL A 37 -3.51 5.00 -1.07
CA VAL A 37 -3.88 4.73 -2.46
C VAL A 37 -5.03 5.64 -2.89
N ASN A 38 -6.08 5.77 -2.10
CA ASN A 38 -7.20 6.64 -2.44
C ASN A 38 -6.80 8.12 -2.53
N LYS A 39 -5.98 8.62 -1.59
CA LYS A 39 -5.60 10.04 -1.56
C LYS A 39 -4.53 10.40 -2.59
N SER A 40 -3.50 9.56 -2.74
CA SER A 40 -2.32 9.85 -3.55
C SER A 40 -2.42 9.28 -4.96
N HIS A 41 -3.18 8.20 -5.13
CA HIS A 41 -3.32 7.48 -6.39
C HIS A 41 -4.78 7.31 -6.84
N GLY A 42 -5.76 7.90 -6.14
CA GLY A 42 -7.17 7.75 -6.48
C GLY A 42 -7.50 8.29 -7.88
N HIS A 43 -6.77 9.33 -8.33
CA HIS A 43 -6.91 9.90 -9.66
C HIS A 43 -6.48 8.94 -10.79
N LEU A 44 -5.70 7.88 -10.50
CA LEU A 44 -5.26 6.91 -11.51
C LEU A 44 -6.32 5.84 -11.83
N PHE A 45 -7.36 5.74 -11.02
CA PHE A 45 -8.44 4.75 -11.18
C PHE A 45 -9.77 5.38 -11.59
N LYS A 46 -9.71 6.63 -12.03
CA LYS A 46 -10.81 7.37 -12.61
C LYS A 46 -10.74 7.26 -14.12
#